data_AF-A0AAV4VEQ3-F1
#
_entry.id   AF-A0AAV4VEQ3-F1
#
_cell.length_a   1.000
_cell.length_b   1.000
_cell.length_c   1.000
_cell.angle_alpha   90.00
_cell.angle_beta   90.00
_cell.angle_gamma   90.00
#
_symmetry.space_group_name_H-M   'P 1'
#
loop_
_entity.id
_entity.type
_entity.pdbx_description
1 polymer ?
#
loop_
_entity_poly.entity_id
_entity_poly.type
_entity_poly.pdbx_seq_one_letter_code
_entity_poly.pdbx_strand_id
1 'polypeptide(L)'
;MVVEHSKLRGQPIMGPAIVIRPSMVKFKCKTSDQLEIVKTSAPRKLFLNKHLITILEQMGIQKETFLDLQSDMMLSLLDSLIIESNASDFLRHTIGMDFPFKDLHEAGVCLTNEPFLDYYYFLFSNHLLRNCGLVCG
;
A
#
# COMPACT_ATOMS: atom_id res chain seq x y z
N MET A 1 -8.87 -3.90 31.45
CA MET A 1 -8.17 -4.92 32.26
C MET A 1 -7.54 -5.95 31.33
N VAL A 2 -6.26 -6.28 31.51
CA VAL A 2 -5.59 -7.33 30.73
C VAL A 2 -5.91 -8.68 31.37
N VAL A 3 -6.55 -9.58 30.63
CA VAL A 3 -6.99 -10.87 31.15
C VAL A 3 -6.21 -11.99 30.44
N GLU A 4 -5.55 -12.84 31.22
CA GLU A 4 -4.90 -14.04 30.68
C GLU A 4 -5.96 -15.04 30.20
N HIS A 5 -5.76 -15.59 29.00
CA HIS A 5 -6.68 -16.54 28.37
C HIS A 5 -6.95 -17.80 29.22
N SER A 6 -6.02 -18.20 30.09
CA SER A 6 -6.17 -19.35 31.00
C SER A 6 -7.21 -19.12 32.11
N LYS A 7 -7.55 -17.85 32.43
CA LYS A 7 -8.50 -17.46 33.47
C LYS A 7 -9.93 -17.21 32.96
N LEU A 8 -10.17 -17.31 31.65
CA LEU A 8 -11.47 -17.02 31.01
C LEU A 8 -12.39 -18.25 30.87
N ARG A 9 -12.09 -19.38 31.53
CA ARG A 9 -12.95 -20.58 31.46
C ARG A 9 -14.27 -20.36 32.23
N GLY A 10 -15.24 -19.72 31.57
CA GLY A 10 -16.64 -19.71 31.96
C GLY A 10 -17.19 -18.46 32.64
N GLN A 11 -16.40 -17.38 32.79
CA GLN A 11 -16.90 -16.12 33.37
C GLN A 11 -17.12 -15.03 32.30
N PRO A 12 -18.28 -14.35 32.29
CA PRO A 12 -18.55 -13.26 31.36
C PRO A 12 -17.66 -12.06 31.69
N ILE A 13 -16.98 -11.55 30.66
CA ILE A 13 -16.16 -10.34 30.78
C ILE A 13 -17.11 -9.14 30.66
N MET A 14 -17.39 -8.44 31.76
CA MET A 14 -18.11 -7.17 31.72
C MET A 14 -17.12 -6.02 31.44
N GLY A 15 -17.25 -5.40 30.27
CA GLY A 15 -16.52 -4.18 29.89
C GLY A 15 -15.28 -4.40 29.02
N PRO A 16 -14.55 -3.31 28.69
CA PRO A 16 -13.39 -3.37 27.79
C PRO A 16 -12.25 -4.19 28.39
N ALA A 17 -11.89 -5.28 27.71
CA ALA A 17 -10.82 -6.17 28.12
C ALA A 17 -9.87 -6.47 26.97
N ILE A 18 -8.60 -6.64 27.31
CA ILE A 18 -7.55 -7.10 26.39
C ILE A 18 -7.22 -8.52 26.80
N VAL A 19 -7.40 -9.47 25.89
CA VAL A 19 -7.16 -10.89 26.16
C VAL A 19 -5.84 -11.31 25.50
N ILE A 20 -4.90 -11.81 26.30
CA ILE A 20 -3.59 -12.25 25.82
C ILE A 20 -3.58 -13.76 25.61
N ARG A 21 -3.24 -14.21 24.39
CA ARG A 21 -3.07 -15.64 24.06
C ARG A 21 -1.75 -16.16 24.63
N PRO A 22 -1.64 -17.46 24.99
CA PRO A 22 -0.39 -18.02 25.51
C PRO A 22 0.83 -17.79 24.60
N SER A 23 0.65 -17.83 23.27
CA SER A 23 1.72 -17.59 22.29
C SER A 23 2.22 -16.14 22.21
N MET A 24 1.43 -15.18 22.74
CA MET A 24 1.78 -13.76 22.79
C MET A 24 2.70 -13.44 23.98
N VAL A 25 2.73 -14.28 25.02
CA VAL A 25 3.62 -14.12 26.18
C VAL A 25 5.00 -14.65 25.82
N LYS A 26 5.94 -13.75 25.52
CA LYS A 26 7.34 -14.13 25.22
C LYS A 26 8.17 -14.33 26.48
N PHE A 27 7.93 -13.50 27.50
CA PHE A 27 8.63 -13.53 28.78
C PHE A 27 7.65 -13.24 29.92
N LYS A 28 7.90 -13.79 31.11
CA LYS A 28 7.12 -13.49 32.31
C LYS A 28 7.60 -12.17 32.89
N CYS A 29 6.81 -11.11 32.74
CA CYS A 29 7.06 -9.82 33.38
C CYS A 29 6.10 -9.65 34.56
N LYS A 30 6.60 -9.16 35.70
CA LYS A 30 5.78 -8.84 36.89
C LYS A 30 5.62 -7.34 37.14
N THR A 31 6.23 -6.52 36.29
CA THR A 31 6.54 -5.12 36.61
C THR A 31 5.83 -4.13 35.69
N SER A 32 5.26 -4.56 34.57
CA SER A 32 4.61 -3.67 33.61
C SER A 32 3.25 -4.20 33.18
N ASP A 33 2.22 -3.35 33.37
CA ASP A 33 0.84 -3.53 32.93
C ASP A 33 0.42 -2.45 31.90
N GLN A 34 1.39 -1.74 31.30
CA GLN A 34 1.13 -0.68 30.34
C GLN A 34 0.90 -1.25 28.93
N LEU A 35 -0.15 -0.75 28.25
CA LEU A 35 -0.38 -1.03 26.84
C LEU A 35 0.38 -0.02 25.99
N GLU A 36 1.36 -0.52 25.23
CA GLU A 36 2.10 0.27 24.26
C GLU A 36 1.67 -0.09 22.83
N ILE A 37 1.18 0.90 22.08
CA ILE A 37 0.74 0.72 20.69
C ILE A 37 1.89 1.13 19.78
N VAL A 38 2.52 0.15 19.12
CA VAL A 38 3.61 0.42 18.17
C VAL A 38 3.08 0.97 16.84
N LYS A 39 1.97 0.43 16.35
CA LYS A 39 1.37 0.81 15.06
C LYS A 39 -0.10 0.43 15.00
N THR A 40 -0.90 1.26 14.33
CA THR A 40 -2.30 0.98 14.02
C THR A 40 -2.46 0.51 12.58
N SER A 41 -3.51 -0.27 12.32
CA SER A 41 -3.87 -0.71 10.97
C SER A 41 -4.46 0.45 10.16
N ALA A 42 -3.96 0.64 8.95
CA ALA A 42 -4.53 1.55 7.96
C ALA A 42 -4.46 0.88 6.58
N PRO A 43 -5.42 1.13 5.68
CA PRO A 43 -5.34 0.65 4.30
C PRO A 43 -4.09 1.23 3.64
N ARG A 44 -3.36 0.40 2.90
CA ARG A 44 -2.16 0.81 2.16
C ARG A 44 -2.21 0.19 0.77
N LYS A 45 -1.83 0.99 -0.22
CA LYS A 45 -1.60 0.48 -1.58
C LYS A 45 -0.41 -0.46 -1.53
N LEU A 46 -0.57 -1.65 -2.12
CA LEU A 46 0.46 -2.66 -2.24
C LEU A 46 0.79 -2.82 -3.71
N PHE A 47 2.05 -3.11 -4.00
CA PHE A 47 2.53 -3.38 -5.34
C PHE A 47 3.04 -4.81 -5.40
N LEU A 48 2.87 -5.43 -6.55
CA LEU A 48 3.40 -6.75 -6.78
C LEU A 48 4.93 -6.66 -6.86
N ASN A 49 5.61 -7.34 -5.93
CA ASN A 49 7.07 -7.39 -5.94
C ASN A 49 7.56 -8.61 -6.73
N LYS A 50 8.83 -8.59 -7.16
CA LYS A 50 9.42 -9.70 -7.93
C LYS A 50 9.31 -11.05 -7.22
N HIS A 51 9.50 -11.09 -5.90
CA HIS A 51 9.43 -12.33 -5.13
C HIS A 51 8.05 -12.98 -5.22
N LEU A 52 6.98 -12.18 -5.15
CA LEU A 52 5.61 -12.64 -5.32
C LEU A 52 5.33 -13.05 -6.76
N ILE A 53 5.84 -12.31 -7.76
CA ILE A 53 5.75 -12.72 -9.18
C ILE A 53 6.32 -14.12 -9.36
N THR A 54 7.54 -14.37 -8.87
CA THR A 54 8.18 -15.68 -9.01
C THR A 54 7.40 -16.81 -8.33
N ILE A 55 6.82 -16.56 -7.15
CA ILE A 55 5.95 -17.54 -6.48
C ILE A 55 4.72 -17.84 -7.35
N LEU A 56 4.10 -16.80 -7.92
CA LEU A 56 2.92 -16.93 -8.75
C LEU A 56 3.23 -17.64 -10.08
N GLU A 57 4.39 -17.39 -10.68
CA GLU A 57 4.90 -18.13 -11.85
C GLU A 57 5.08 -19.62 -11.53
N GLN A 58 5.68 -19.94 -10.37
CA GLN A 58 5.83 -21.32 -9.90
C GLN A 58 4.48 -22.00 -9.63
N MET A 59 3.45 -21.23 -9.26
CA MET A 59 2.07 -21.70 -9.11
C MET A 59 1.34 -21.87 -10.45
N GLY A 60 1.98 -21.56 -11.58
CA GLY A 60 1.46 -21.79 -12.93
C GLY A 60 0.87 -20.56 -13.62
N ILE A 61 1.04 -19.35 -13.06
CA ILE A 61 0.66 -18.12 -13.74
C ILE A 61 1.67 -17.82 -14.84
N GLN A 62 1.17 -17.52 -16.03
CA GLN A 62 1.99 -17.22 -17.20
C GLN A 62 2.73 -15.88 -17.04
N LYS A 63 3.96 -15.82 -17.53
CA LYS A 63 4.81 -14.63 -17.45
C LYS A 63 4.17 -13.44 -18.18
N GLU A 64 3.47 -13.75 -19.26
CA GLU A 64 2.71 -12.84 -20.11
C GLU A 64 1.69 -12.05 -19.29
N THR A 65 1.03 -12.67 -18.29
CA THR A 65 0.07 -11.97 -17.43
C THR A 65 0.72 -10.81 -16.65
N PHE A 66 1.97 -10.98 -16.20
CA PHE A 66 2.69 -9.90 -15.50
C PHE A 66 3.19 -8.83 -16.46
N LEU A 67 3.57 -9.23 -17.69
CA LEU A 67 3.95 -8.32 -18.75
C LEU A 67 2.78 -7.44 -19.21
N ASP A 68 1.59 -8.02 -19.33
CA ASP A 68 0.37 -7.31 -19.68
C ASP A 68 0.03 -6.30 -18.58
N LEU A 69 0.06 -6.72 -17.31
CA LEU A 69 -0.19 -5.82 -16.17
C LEU A 69 0.81 -4.65 -16.12
N GLN A 70 2.08 -4.91 -16.45
CA GLN A 70 3.11 -3.89 -16.52
C GLN A 70 2.87 -2.93 -17.70
N SER A 71 2.47 -3.46 -18.85
CA SER A 71 2.17 -2.69 -20.05
C SER A 71 0.97 -1.77 -19.83
N ASP A 72 -0.10 -2.28 -19.22
CA ASP A 72 -1.30 -1.50 -18.88
C ASP A 72 -0.97 -0.35 -17.91
N MET A 73 -0.11 -0.60 -16.93
CA MET A 73 0.34 0.45 -16.00
C MET A 73 1.15 1.54 -16.71
N MET A 74 2.03 1.15 -17.64
CA MET A 74 2.81 2.09 -18.44
C MET A 74 1.93 2.93 -19.36
N LEU A 75 0.94 2.31 -20.02
CA LEU A 75 -0.02 3.02 -20.87
C LEU A 75 -0.85 4.01 -20.06
N SER A 76 -1.35 3.61 -18.88
CA SER A 76 -2.09 4.51 -17.99
C SER A 76 -1.24 5.70 -17.53
N LEU A 77 0.06 5.49 -17.27
CA LEU A 77 0.99 6.57 -16.95
C LEU A 77 1.16 7.52 -18.13
N LEU A 78 1.40 7.01 -19.33
CA LEU A 78 1.57 7.83 -20.53
C LEU A 78 0.31 8.65 -20.85
N ASP A 79 -0.87 8.02 -20.73
CA ASP A 79 -2.15 8.72 -20.90
C ASP A 79 -2.31 9.84 -19.89
N SER A 80 -1.86 9.64 -18.65
CA SER A 80 -1.90 10.67 -17.60
C SER A 80 -0.92 11.83 -17.82
N LEU A 81 0.13 11.66 -18.64
CA LEU A 81 1.06 12.72 -19.01
C LEU A 81 0.53 13.63 -20.12
N ILE A 82 -0.41 13.12 -20.92
CA ILE A 82 -0.95 13.82 -22.10
C ILE A 82 -2.34 14.37 -21.80
N ILE A 83 -3.17 13.58 -21.11
CA ILE A 83 -4.58 13.86 -20.88
C ILE A 83 -4.76 14.31 -19.43
N GLU A 84 -5.12 15.58 -19.29
CA GLU A 84 -5.26 16.27 -18.03
C GLU A 84 -6.31 15.64 -17.08
N SER A 85 -7.45 15.18 -17.60
CA SER A 85 -8.46 14.47 -16.80
C SER A 85 -7.91 13.17 -16.21
N ASN A 86 -7.10 12.46 -16.99
CA ASN A 86 -6.46 11.22 -16.57
C ASN A 86 -5.31 11.50 -15.59
N ALA A 87 -4.63 12.65 -15.72
CA ALA A 87 -3.62 13.12 -14.78
C ALA A 87 -4.18 13.24 -13.36
N SER A 88 -5.31 13.94 -13.19
CA SER A 88 -5.98 14.12 -11.90
C SER A 88 -6.35 12.77 -11.26
N ASP A 89 -6.98 11.89 -12.04
CA ASP A 89 -7.37 10.57 -11.55
C ASP A 89 -6.15 9.70 -11.22
N PHE A 90 -5.13 9.69 -12.06
CA PHE A 90 -3.90 8.92 -11.84
C PHE A 90 -3.14 9.39 -10.61
N LEU A 91 -2.99 10.71 -10.42
CA LEU A 91 -2.31 11.29 -9.26
C LEU A 91 -3.04 10.97 -7.97
N ARG A 92 -4.38 11.07 -7.94
CA ARG A 92 -5.20 10.65 -6.79
C ARG A 92 -5.02 9.15 -6.47
N HIS A 93 -4.95 8.30 -7.49
CA HIS A 93 -4.76 6.86 -7.31
C HIS A 93 -3.32 6.46 -7.03
N THR A 94 -2.33 7.30 -7.28
CA THR A 94 -0.91 6.97 -7.08
C THR A 94 -0.37 7.61 -5.80
N ILE A 95 -0.58 8.91 -5.65
CA ILE A 95 -0.23 9.69 -4.47
C ILE A 95 -1.28 9.37 -3.42
N GLY A 96 -0.99 8.46 -2.48
CA GLY A 96 -1.87 8.11 -1.36
C GLY A 96 -2.07 9.24 -0.33
N MET A 97 -2.06 10.50 -0.77
CA MET A 97 -2.35 11.68 0.02
C MET A 97 -3.76 12.18 -0.33
N ASP A 98 -4.45 12.70 0.66
CA ASP A 98 -5.73 13.39 0.47
C ASP A 98 -5.43 14.81 -0.04
N PHE A 99 -5.10 14.90 -1.34
CA PHE A 99 -4.78 16.16 -2.02
C PHE A 99 -5.82 16.44 -3.10
N PRO A 100 -6.37 17.67 -3.19
CA PRO A 100 -7.50 17.99 -4.05
C PRO A 100 -7.10 18.22 -5.52
N PHE A 101 -6.54 17.20 -6.17
CA PHE A 101 -6.11 17.28 -7.58
C PHE A 101 -7.26 17.65 -8.53
N LYS A 102 -8.47 17.18 -8.23
CA LYS A 102 -9.66 17.46 -9.03
C LYS A 102 -10.07 18.94 -8.95
N ASP A 103 -10.13 19.49 -7.74
CA ASP A 103 -10.52 20.89 -7.52
C ASP A 103 -9.47 21.84 -8.13
N LEU A 104 -8.19 21.43 -8.08
CA LEU A 104 -7.08 22.17 -8.69
C LEU A 104 -7.19 22.20 -10.22
N HIS A 105 -7.52 21.06 -10.83
CA HIS A 105 -7.80 20.97 -12.25
C HIS A 105 -9.03 21.80 -12.66
N GLU A 106 -10.12 21.72 -11.90
CA GLU A 106 -11.34 22.50 -12.14
C GLU A 106 -11.10 24.01 -12.00
N ALA A 107 -10.14 24.42 -11.16
CA ALA A 107 -9.69 25.81 -11.03
C ALA A 107 -8.80 26.29 -12.19
N GLY A 108 -8.50 25.42 -13.17
CA GLY A 108 -7.75 25.76 -14.38
C GLY A 108 -6.24 25.56 -14.28
N VAL A 109 -5.74 24.85 -13.25
CA VAL A 109 -4.33 24.50 -13.15
C VAL A 109 -4.05 23.28 -14.02
N CYS A 110 -3.04 23.40 -14.89
CA CYS A 110 -2.56 22.28 -15.70
C CYS A 110 -1.61 21.40 -14.89
N LEU A 111 -2.09 20.24 -14.48
CA LEU A 111 -1.37 19.17 -13.79
C LEU A 111 -0.28 18.54 -14.68
N THR A 112 -0.49 18.49 -15.98
CA THR A 112 0.45 17.92 -16.98
C THR A 112 1.66 18.80 -17.28
N ASN A 113 1.60 20.10 -16.93
CA ASN A 113 2.67 21.07 -17.21
C ASN A 113 3.12 21.78 -15.94
N GLU A 114 2.78 21.20 -14.77
CA GLU A 114 3.12 21.71 -13.45
C GLU A 114 4.50 21.14 -13.06
N PRO A 115 5.53 21.98 -12.86
CA PRO A 115 6.90 21.52 -12.62
C PRO A 115 7.05 20.59 -11.41
N PHE A 116 6.18 20.74 -10.39
CA PHE A 116 6.19 19.85 -9.23
C PHE A 116 5.68 18.44 -9.57
N LEU A 117 4.68 18.35 -10.44
CA LEU A 117 4.07 17.10 -10.85
C LEU A 117 4.93 16.39 -11.89
N ASP A 118 5.60 17.13 -12.78
CA ASP A 118 6.60 16.58 -13.70
C ASP A 118 7.72 15.84 -12.96
N TYR A 119 8.20 16.40 -11.85
CA TYR A 119 9.19 15.73 -11.01
C TYR A 119 8.63 14.43 -10.41
N TYR A 120 7.36 14.41 -10.00
CA TYR A 120 6.71 13.22 -9.47
C TYR A 120 6.56 12.14 -10.54
N TYR A 121 6.12 12.51 -11.74
CA TYR A 121 6.05 11.60 -12.88
C TYR A 121 7.42 11.04 -13.25
N PHE A 122 8.45 11.87 -13.26
CA PHE A 122 9.82 11.43 -13.49
C PHE A 122 10.28 10.42 -12.42
N LEU A 123 10.06 10.71 -11.14
CA LEU A 123 10.40 9.79 -10.05
C LEU A 123 9.63 8.48 -10.15
N PHE A 124 8.33 8.54 -10.44
CA PHE A 124 7.48 7.36 -10.53
C PHE A 124 7.85 6.50 -11.74
N SER A 125 8.09 7.11 -12.91
CA SER A 125 8.62 6.42 -14.09
C SER A 125 9.97 5.79 -13.80
N ASN A 126 10.91 6.49 -13.13
CA ASN A 126 12.19 5.89 -12.74
C ASN A 126 12.03 4.75 -11.73
N HIS A 127 11.10 4.85 -10.79
CA HIS A 127 10.80 3.78 -9.84
C HIS A 127 10.22 2.56 -10.55
N LEU A 128 9.28 2.77 -11.47
CA LEU A 128 8.77 1.72 -12.33
C LEU A 128 9.90 1.13 -13.16
N LEU A 129 10.67 1.92 -13.92
CA LEU A 129 11.79 1.45 -14.75
C LEU A 129 12.84 0.66 -13.97
N ARG A 130 13.18 1.08 -12.74
CA ARG A 130 14.10 0.34 -11.85
C ARG A 130 13.53 -0.99 -11.36
N ASN A 131 12.21 -1.06 -11.11
CA ASN A 131 11.52 -2.30 -10.80
C ASN A 131 11.16 -3.13 -12.06
N CYS A 132 11.14 -2.51 -13.24
CA CYS A 132 10.85 -3.08 -14.55
C CYS A 132 12.07 -3.78 -15.17
N GLY A 133 13.26 -3.63 -14.61
CA GLY A 133 14.52 -4.14 -15.18
C GLY A 133 14.67 -5.67 -15.24
N LEU A 134 13.60 -6.45 -15.14
CA LEU A 134 13.66 -7.92 -15.06
C LEU A 134 12.49 -8.59 -15.80
N VAL A 135 12.48 -8.42 -17.12
CA VAL A 135 11.84 -9.41 -18.03
C VAL A 135 12.76 -9.83 -19.18
N CYS A 136 13.80 -9.05 -19.51
CA CYS A 136 14.85 -9.47 -20.44
C CYS A 136 16.04 -10.07 -19.66
N GLY A 137 16.05 -11.40 -19.52
CA GLY A 137 17.11 -12.17 -18.88
C GLY A 137 16.63 -13.56 -18.51
#